data_AF-A0A9E5AXS3-F1
#
_entry.id   AF-A0A9E5AXS3-F1
#
_cell.length_a   1.000
_cell.length_b   1.000
_cell.length_c   1.000
_cell.angle_alpha   90.00
_cell.angle_beta   90.00
_cell.angle_gamma   90.00
#
_symmetry.space_group_name_H-M   'P 1'
#
loop_
_entity.id
_entity.type
_entity.pdbx_description
1 polymer ?
#
loop_
_entity_poly.entity_id
_entity_poly.type
_entity_poly.pdbx_seq_one_letter_code
_entity_poly.pdbx_strand_id
1 'polypeptide(L)'
;MNRLNTRNPSLAIVVAMLASLLTACEPTNRPPATTPKAKAELPLAPKNLKTARAELRPMERTVTVFGSLAPLDHATLSTKVAGRLQTVAADLGSPVRQGDLLAQIEPQDFELRLRQIEAALSQA
;
A
#
# COMPACT_ATOMS: atom_id res chain seq x y z
N MET A 1 14.98 23.31 -59.66
CA MET A 1 13.58 22.99 -60.02
C MET A 1 12.80 23.02 -58.72
N ASN A 2 11.93 23.98 -58.39
CA ASN A 2 10.84 24.56 -59.18
C ASN A 2 10.53 25.95 -58.61
N ARG A 3 10.74 27.02 -59.39
CA ARG A 3 9.69 27.74 -60.13
C ARG A 3 8.41 27.97 -59.31
N LEU A 4 8.39 29.16 -58.70
CA LEU A 4 7.26 29.86 -58.09
C LEU A 4 5.98 29.71 -58.93
N ASN A 5 4.87 29.39 -58.27
CA ASN A 5 3.53 29.43 -58.86
C ASN A 5 2.68 30.52 -58.18
N THR A 6 2.72 31.71 -58.78
CA THR A 6 2.06 32.96 -58.38
C THR A 6 0.63 33.05 -58.92
N ARG A 7 -0.34 32.33 -58.33
CA ARG A 7 -1.78 32.48 -58.68
C ARG A 7 -2.78 32.36 -57.52
N ASN A 8 -2.34 32.38 -56.25
CA ASN A 8 -3.26 32.23 -55.11
C ASN A 8 -3.28 33.49 -54.22
N PRO A 9 -4.38 34.27 -54.18
CA PRO A 9 -4.48 35.50 -53.37
C PRO A 9 -4.46 35.21 -51.86
N SER A 10 -4.78 33.98 -51.46
CA SER A 10 -4.65 33.49 -50.08
C SER A 10 -3.19 33.40 -49.61
N LEU A 11 -2.25 33.10 -50.51
CA LEU A 11 -0.82 33.06 -50.19
C LEU A 11 -0.23 34.46 -50.01
N ALA A 12 -0.80 35.48 -50.69
CA ALA A 12 -0.43 36.88 -50.49
C ALA A 12 -0.87 37.41 -49.11
N ILE A 13 -2.03 36.98 -48.60
CA ILE A 13 -2.52 37.38 -47.27
C ILE A 13 -1.67 36.76 -46.16
N VAL A 14 -1.25 35.50 -46.32
CA VAL A 14 -0.38 34.83 -45.32
C VAL A 14 1.02 35.45 -45.29
N VAL A 15 1.58 35.86 -46.43
CA VAL A 15 2.88 36.56 -46.48
C VAL A 15 2.77 37.98 -45.89
N ALA A 16 1.66 38.69 -46.12
CA ALA A 16 1.42 40.00 -45.52
C ALA A 16 1.23 39.93 -43.99
N MET A 17 0.61 38.86 -43.48
CA MET A 17 0.41 38.65 -42.04
C MET A 17 1.67 38.12 -41.33
N LEU A 18 2.60 37.49 -42.06
CA LEU A 18 3.92 37.09 -41.55
C LEU A 18 4.94 38.24 -41.59
N ALA A 19 4.74 39.22 -42.48
CA ALA A 19 5.59 40.41 -42.58
C ALA A 19 5.33 41.44 -41.46
N SER A 20 4.12 41.49 -40.90
CA SER A 20 3.79 42.39 -39.78
C SER A 20 4.32 41.92 -38.41
N LEU A 21 4.75 40.66 -38.28
CA LEU A 21 5.37 40.15 -37.04
C LEU A 21 6.89 40.38 -36.96
N LEU A 22 7.55 40.78 -38.05
CA LEU A 22 9.01 40.98 -38.08
C LEU A 22 9.44 42.45 -37.88
N THR A 23 8.52 43.40 -37.73
CA THR A 23 8.83 44.82 -37.44
C THR A 23 8.72 45.19 -35.97
N ALA A 24 8.82 44.23 -35.05
CA ALA A 24 9.08 44.46 -33.63
C ALA A 24 10.61 44.40 -33.35
N CYS A 25 11.35 45.35 -33.93
CA CYS A 25 12.72 45.67 -33.54
C CYS A 25 12.75 47.12 -33.06
N GLU A 26 12.47 47.34 -31.78
CA GLU A 26 12.83 48.59 -31.11
C GLU A 26 14.36 48.62 -30.90
N PRO A 27 15.07 49.66 -31.36
CA PRO A 27 16.45 49.89 -31.00
C PRO A 27 16.49 50.50 -29.59
N THR A 28 16.40 49.65 -28.56
CA THR A 28 16.66 50.04 -27.18
C THR A 28 18.15 50.34 -27.00
N ASN A 29 18.42 51.63 -26.86
CA ASN A 29 19.65 52.26 -26.42
C ASN A 29 20.31 51.49 -25.23
N ARG A 30 21.37 50.72 -25.51
CA ARG A 30 22.19 50.05 -24.49
C ARG A 30 23.30 51.03 -24.03
N PRO A 31 23.36 51.44 -22.76
CA PRO A 31 24.53 52.12 -22.22
C PRO A 31 25.76 51.20 -22.25
N PRO A 32 26.99 51.76 -22.30
CA PRO A 32 28.20 50.99 -22.52
C PRO A 32 28.39 49.96 -21.41
N ALA A 33 28.49 48.70 -21.82
CA ALA A 33 28.88 47.60 -20.93
C ALA A 33 30.30 47.89 -20.43
N THR A 34 30.40 48.36 -19.20
CA THR A 34 31.61 48.22 -18.40
C THR A 34 31.79 46.73 -18.20
N THR A 35 32.77 46.17 -18.90
CA THR A 35 33.28 44.82 -18.74
C THR A 35 33.40 44.51 -17.25
N PRO A 36 32.61 43.59 -16.66
CA PRO A 36 32.96 43.04 -15.38
C PRO A 36 34.25 42.29 -15.63
N LYS A 37 35.36 42.87 -15.16
CA LYS A 37 36.67 42.26 -15.11
C LYS A 37 36.49 40.79 -14.72
N ALA A 38 36.86 39.91 -15.64
CA ALA A 38 37.04 38.50 -15.33
C ALA A 38 37.84 38.44 -14.02
N LYS A 39 37.17 38.02 -12.95
CA LYS A 39 37.86 37.67 -11.71
C LYS A 39 38.84 36.58 -12.11
N ALA A 40 40.12 36.91 -11.98
CA ALA A 40 41.22 36.01 -12.17
C ALA A 40 40.88 34.65 -11.56
N GLU A 41 40.87 33.63 -12.42
CA GLU A 41 40.87 32.25 -12.00
C GLU A 41 42.14 32.04 -11.17
N LEU A 42 41.99 31.94 -9.85
CA LEU A 42 43.11 31.57 -8.99
C LEU A 42 43.61 30.21 -9.47
N PRO A 43 44.91 30.02 -9.70
CA PRO A 43 45.48 28.69 -9.86
C PRO A 43 45.00 27.83 -8.69
N LEU A 44 44.18 26.82 -8.99
CA LEU A 44 43.64 25.92 -8.00
C LEU A 44 44.84 25.15 -7.42
N ALA A 45 45.33 25.59 -6.25
CA ALA A 45 46.39 24.87 -5.55
C ALA A 45 45.96 23.40 -5.40
N PRO A 46 46.84 22.42 -5.69
CA PRO A 46 46.45 21.02 -5.71
C PRO A 46 45.97 20.61 -4.32
N LYS A 47 44.65 20.51 -4.20
CA LYS A 47 44.01 20.10 -2.96
C LYS A 47 44.19 18.60 -2.86
N ASN A 48 44.92 18.14 -1.85
CA ASN A 48 45.12 16.71 -1.63
C ASN A 48 43.75 16.07 -1.34
N LEU A 49 43.25 15.29 -2.30
CA LEU A 49 41.98 14.57 -2.19
C LEU A 49 42.27 13.12 -1.80
N LYS A 50 41.63 12.67 -0.72
CA LYS A 50 41.61 11.25 -0.37
C LYS A 50 40.51 10.59 -1.17
N THR A 51 40.87 9.66 -2.04
CA THR A 51 39.93 8.83 -2.79
C THR A 51 39.92 7.41 -2.24
N ALA A 52 38.81 6.71 -2.43
CA ALA A 52 38.69 5.29 -2.15
C ALA A 52 38.13 4.59 -3.38
N ARG A 53 38.58 3.34 -3.61
CA ARG A 53 38.10 2.52 -4.72
C ARG A 53 36.72 1.97 -4.37
N ALA A 54 35.74 2.17 -5.25
CA ALA A 54 34.45 1.50 -5.13
C ALA A 54 34.61 0.02 -5.49
N GLU A 55 34.12 -0.86 -4.62
CA GLU A 55 34.13 -2.30 -4.81
C GLU A 55 32.71 -2.84 -4.63
N LEU A 56 32.29 -3.72 -5.54
CA LEU A 56 31.05 -4.47 -5.35
C LEU A 56 31.28 -5.51 -4.27
N ARG A 57 30.51 -5.41 -3.19
CA ARG A 57 30.40 -6.46 -2.18
C ARG A 57 28.94 -6.90 -2.06
N PRO A 58 28.68 -8.19 -1.85
CA PRO A 58 27.34 -8.65 -1.55
C PRO A 58 26.85 -7.98 -0.26
N MET A 59 25.67 -7.39 -0.32
CA MET A 59 25.01 -6.77 0.83
C MET A 59 23.62 -7.39 0.96
N GLU A 60 23.40 -8.09 2.07
CA GLU A 60 22.10 -8.64 2.37
C GLU A 60 21.16 -7.50 2.81
N ARG A 61 19.95 -7.51 2.24
CA ARG A 61 18.89 -6.56 2.60
C ARG A 61 17.82 -7.32 3.37
N THR A 62 17.81 -7.16 4.68
CA THR A 62 16.76 -7.72 5.54
C THR A 62 15.77 -6.63 5.91
N VAL A 63 14.49 -6.96 5.90
CA VAL A 63 13.41 -6.09 6.39
C VAL A 63 12.78 -6.76 7.59
N THR A 64 12.91 -6.14 8.76
CA THR A 64 12.26 -6.63 9.98
C THR A 64 10.80 -6.20 9.97
N VAL A 65 9.89 -7.17 10.05
CA VAL A 65 8.44 -6.94 10.11
C VAL A 65 7.94 -7.48 11.44
N PHE A 66 7.05 -6.72 12.09
CA PHE A 66 6.33 -7.16 13.28
C PHE A 66 4.92 -7.59 12.89
N GLY A 67 4.46 -8.71 13.43
CA GLY A 67 3.12 -9.24 13.20
C GLY A 67 2.63 -10.01 14.40
N SER A 68 1.33 -10.28 14.47
CA SER A 68 0.73 -11.14 15.48
C SER A 68 0.65 -12.58 14.99
N LEU A 69 0.77 -13.52 15.92
CA LEU A 69 0.50 -14.93 15.66
C LEU A 69 -0.93 -15.24 16.10
N ALA A 70 -1.65 -15.97 15.27
CA ALA A 70 -2.96 -16.52 15.57
C ALA A 70 -2.85 -18.04 15.76
N PRO A 71 -3.72 -18.63 16.60
CA PRO A 71 -3.81 -20.08 16.71
C PRO A 71 -4.18 -20.69 15.34
N LEU A 72 -3.66 -21.88 15.06
CA LEU A 72 -4.02 -22.63 13.85
C LEU A 72 -5.51 -22.99 13.85
N ASP A 73 -5.98 -23.52 14.99
CA ASP A 73 -7.37 -23.89 15.23
C ASP A 73 -7.90 -23.15 16.47
N HIS A 74 -9.09 -22.57 16.34
CA HIS A 74 -9.77 -21.89 17.44
C HIS A 74 -11.26 -22.27 17.41
N ALA A 75 -11.79 -22.67 18.57
CA ALA A 75 -13.19 -23.03 18.72
C ALA A 75 -13.81 -22.29 19.91
N THR A 76 -14.94 -21.64 19.66
CA THR A 76 -15.79 -21.07 20.72
C THR A 76 -16.91 -22.06 21.02
N LEU A 77 -17.03 -22.47 22.28
CA LEU A 77 -18.00 -23.46 22.71
C LEU A 77 -19.26 -22.80 23.26
N SER A 78 -20.40 -23.31 22.85
CA SER A 78 -21.73 -22.89 23.31
C SER A 78 -22.61 -24.10 23.54
N THR A 79 -23.62 -23.96 24.38
CA THR A 79 -24.58 -25.04 24.64
C THR A 79 -25.52 -25.21 23.44
N LYS A 80 -25.74 -26.46 23.01
CA LYS A 80 -26.67 -26.78 21.91
C LYS A 80 -28.14 -26.65 22.33
N VAL A 81 -28.41 -26.84 23.61
CA VAL A 81 -29.73 -26.77 24.21
C VAL A 81 -29.76 -25.69 25.27
N ALA A 82 -30.92 -25.07 25.44
CA ALA A 82 -31.19 -24.20 26.58
C ALA A 82 -31.39 -25.07 27.83
N GLY A 83 -30.78 -24.66 28.93
CA GLY A 83 -30.88 -25.38 30.20
C GLY A 83 -29.96 -24.76 31.24
N ARG A 84 -30.14 -25.17 32.49
CA ARG A 84 -29.29 -24.71 33.59
C ARG A 84 -27.99 -25.50 33.60
N LEU A 85 -26.87 -24.79 33.76
CA LEU A 85 -25.57 -25.42 33.93
C LEU A 85 -25.50 -26.11 35.30
N GLN A 86 -25.23 -27.41 35.30
CA GLN A 86 -25.14 -28.22 36.52
C GLN A 86 -23.71 -28.24 37.05
N THR A 87 -22.74 -28.57 36.19
CA THR A 87 -21.31 -28.62 36.55
C THR A 87 -20.42 -28.18 35.40
N VAL A 88 -19.23 -27.68 35.74
CA VAL A 88 -18.11 -27.48 34.81
C VAL A 88 -17.02 -28.44 35.25
N ALA A 89 -16.58 -29.31 34.35
CA ALA A 89 -15.61 -30.37 34.64
C ALA A 89 -14.19 -30.01 34.20
N ALA A 90 -14.03 -29.03 33.30
CA ALA A 90 -12.72 -28.56 32.86
C ALA A 90 -12.26 -27.33 33.67
N ASP A 91 -10.97 -27.29 34.00
CA ASP A 91 -10.34 -26.14 34.66
C ASP A 91 -9.65 -25.20 33.65
N LEU A 92 -9.50 -23.93 34.03
CA LEU A 92 -8.94 -22.90 33.18
C LEU A 92 -7.46 -23.20 32.85
N GLY A 93 -7.14 -23.17 31.56
CA GLY A 93 -5.79 -23.44 31.06
C GLY A 93 -5.41 -24.93 31.02
N SER A 94 -6.28 -25.83 31.46
CA SER A 94 -6.04 -27.27 31.35
C SER A 94 -6.17 -27.75 29.90
N PRO A 95 -5.30 -28.65 29.44
CA PRO A 95 -5.42 -29.25 28.11
C PRO A 95 -6.64 -30.18 28.06
N VAL A 96 -7.41 -30.09 26.98
CA VAL A 96 -8.60 -30.94 26.75
C VAL A 96 -8.45 -31.68 25.42
N ARG A 97 -9.05 -32.87 25.33
CA ARG A 97 -9.08 -33.71 24.14
C ARG A 97 -10.49 -33.78 23.57
N GLN A 98 -10.57 -34.23 22.33
CA GLN A 98 -11.84 -34.49 21.68
C GLN A 98 -12.62 -35.56 22.46
N GLY A 99 -13.87 -35.26 22.80
CA GLY A 99 -14.75 -36.16 23.55
C GLY A 99 -14.74 -35.94 25.06
N ASP A 100 -13.87 -35.08 25.59
CA ASP A 100 -13.84 -34.77 27.01
C ASP A 100 -15.11 -34.03 27.45
N LEU A 101 -15.64 -34.40 28.62
CA LEU A 101 -16.76 -33.69 29.24
C LEU A 101 -16.26 -32.36 29.79
N LEU A 102 -16.70 -31.25 29.21
CA LEU A 102 -16.31 -29.91 29.64
C LEU A 102 -17.31 -29.32 30.64
N ALA A 103 -18.60 -29.61 30.43
CA ALA A 103 -19.70 -29.08 31.23
C ALA A 103 -20.93 -29.99 31.08
N GLN A 104 -21.74 -30.08 32.15
CA GLN A 104 -23.01 -30.79 32.15
C GLN A 104 -24.16 -29.82 32.36
N ILE A 105 -25.17 -29.92 31.49
CA ILE A 105 -26.45 -29.22 31.63
C ILE A 105 -27.39 -30.13 32.40
N GLU A 106 -28.21 -29.56 33.28
CA GLU A 106 -29.18 -30.30 34.08
C GLU A 106 -30.13 -31.13 33.19
N PRO A 107 -30.19 -32.47 33.37
CA PRO A 107 -30.89 -33.36 32.46
C PRO A 107 -32.37 -33.56 32.80
N GLN A 108 -32.84 -33.10 33.97
CA GLN A 108 -34.13 -33.51 34.54
C GLN A 108 -35.32 -33.28 33.59
N ASP A 109 -35.44 -32.10 32.99
CA ASP A 109 -36.53 -31.77 32.07
C ASP A 109 -36.49 -32.63 30.80
N PHE A 110 -35.28 -32.94 30.30
CA PHE A 110 -35.09 -33.78 29.14
C PHE A 110 -35.44 -35.25 29.43
N GLU A 111 -35.04 -35.76 30.59
CA GLU A 111 -35.35 -37.13 31.02
C GLU A 111 -36.86 -37.32 31.30
N LEU A 112 -37.51 -36.31 31.87
CA LEU A 112 -38.96 -36.34 32.07
C LEU A 112 -39.70 -36.37 30.73
N ARG A 113 -39.27 -35.53 29.77
CA ARG A 113 -39.86 -35.50 28.43
C ARG A 113 -39.62 -36.79 27.66
N LEU A 114 -38.44 -37.38 27.77
CA LEU A 114 -38.13 -38.67 27.17
C LEU A 114 -39.06 -39.76 27.71
N ARG A 115 -39.20 -39.86 29.03
CA ARG A 115 -40.10 -40.82 29.68
C ARG A 115 -41.56 -40.66 29.27
N GLN A 116 -42.04 -39.42 29.10
CA GLN A 116 -43.39 -39.16 28.60
C GLN A 116 -43.59 -39.71 27.19
N ILE A 117 -42.60 -39.51 26.30
CA ILE A 117 -42.67 -40.00 24.92
C ILE A 117 -42.59 -41.53 24.87
N GLU A 118 -41.71 -42.14 25.66
CA GLU A 118 -41.58 -43.60 25.75
C GLU A 118 -42.86 -44.26 26.27
N ALA A 119 -43.48 -43.66 27.31
CA ALA A 119 -44.77 -44.14 27.83
C ALA A 119 -45.87 -44.05 26.77
N ALA A 120 -45.95 -42.94 26.03
CA ALA A 120 -46.91 -42.77 24.95
C ALA A 120 -46.72 -43.80 23.82
N LEU A 121 -45.47 -44.16 23.51
CA LEU A 121 -45.16 -45.18 22.51
C LEU A 121 -45.52 -46.58 22.97
N SER A 122 -45.33 -46.90 24.25
CA SER A 122 -45.71 -48.21 24.82
C SER A 122 -47.21 -48.45 24.91
N GLN A 123 -48.01 -47.39 24.83
CA GLN A 123 -49.47 -47.42 24.90
C GLN A 123 -50.14 -47.54 23.51
N ALA A 124 -49.36 -47.45 22.42
CA ALA A 124 -49.82 -47.57 21.04
C ALA A 124 -49.62 -49.00 20.50
#